data_AF-A0A2K0T246-F1
#
_entry.id   AF-A0A2K0T246-F1
#
_cell.length_a   1.000
_cell.length_b   1.000
_cell.length_c   1.000
_cell.angle_alpha   90.00
_cell.angle_beta   90.00
_cell.angle_gamma   90.00
#
_symmetry.space_group_name_H-M   'P 1'
#
loop_
_entity.id
_entity.type
_entity.pdbx_description
1 polymer ?
#
loop_
_entity_poly.entity_id
_entity_poly.type
_entity_poly.pdbx_seq_one_letter_code
_entity_poly.pdbx_strand_id
1 'polypeptide(L)'
;MINGKLLSQLLLLVGASAHTLHATEFAREAGKAADVLDKTIQAIGGTQALNAVNGLQYHTSQTLTQNYDVIRSDQGVSEAGSQSVSFSFAEKQLQQRIDRKYQYGDYWVWAFPNLQPDIDYSMVVQSGPNGFACFNKGQNSFFTEDPSQPLGFADPFLTDYLIHSAQQLALPYLLKSFLENQSSLILSSVVEKNYGAEFTTLQMPDMDLLLLIDQSTFLPFAVRAPEDHLIFGPSTSDMVFFNYTNVSVGGHQMKFPHRIQTLYNTVSVIEDFIIDKLSVNPKFEADFFSPSNSTKTSRTAPRSSSDYPRAEVHEFFETGLWGGPFGEVYNSSSVQAAPVFPNGSTPEIMNLFVGYPDYVQMLVEMEDGLIITDAPAFRSSIVVEWVKKNMGGKKITHVVPSHHHRDHAGGVGDILAAGATLVIPEVAKPFYANVNGGKFKTITYNEKKPFVLKDRKVQFASFWHPRAAHAEDWVFSVAAPACWTDASSEFALFNADVVSPSSGPAERWDTGYARGFLLDAIADGIPRTATLIGSHGSSEIGLGTQDALAHIAELAGVPYPDPKTLGKHKWC
;
A
#
# COMPACT_ATOMS: atom_id res chain seq x y z
N MET A 1 -34.88 11.99 10.98
CA MET A 1 -35.23 10.80 11.77
C MET A 1 -36.29 9.98 11.04
N ILE A 2 -35.87 9.09 10.14
CA ILE A 2 -36.60 7.89 9.70
C ILE A 2 -35.51 6.83 9.46
N ASN A 3 -35.72 5.65 10.04
CA ASN A 3 -34.79 4.52 10.17
C ASN A 3 -34.25 3.99 8.83
N GLY A 4 -32.91 3.96 8.70
CA GLY A 4 -32.16 3.34 7.59
C GLY A 4 -31.61 1.95 7.90
N LYS A 5 -32.31 1.15 8.72
CA LYS A 5 -32.05 -0.29 8.89
C LYS A 5 -32.95 -1.06 7.94
N LEU A 6 -32.55 -1.22 6.68
CA LEU A 6 -32.96 -2.33 5.80
C LEU A 6 -32.27 -2.18 4.44
N LEU A 7 -30.98 -2.51 4.33
CA LEU A 7 -30.37 -2.90 3.04
C LEU A 7 -29.01 -3.59 3.30
N SER A 8 -29.00 -4.54 4.23
CA SER A 8 -27.87 -5.44 4.49
C SER A 8 -28.33 -6.88 4.28
N GLN A 9 -28.71 -7.24 3.05
CA GLN A 9 -28.94 -8.62 2.64
C GLN A 9 -29.25 -8.65 1.15
N LEU A 10 -28.21 -8.53 0.33
CA LEU A 10 -28.19 -9.23 -0.95
C LEU A 10 -26.88 -10.00 -0.99
N LEU A 11 -27.00 -11.29 -0.72
CA LEU A 11 -25.96 -12.30 -0.91
C LEU A 11 -25.36 -12.14 -2.31
N LEU A 12 -24.10 -11.72 -2.37
CA LEU A 12 -23.17 -12.29 -3.32
C LEU A 12 -22.26 -13.22 -2.51
N LEU A 13 -22.58 -14.53 -2.58
CA LEU A 13 -21.57 -15.56 -2.45
C LEU A 13 -20.57 -15.36 -3.60
N VAL A 14 -19.62 -14.43 -3.43
CA VAL A 14 -18.30 -14.62 -4.01
C VAL A 14 -17.62 -15.52 -2.99
N GLY A 15 -17.58 -16.82 -3.30
CA GLY A 15 -16.84 -17.75 -2.47
C GLY A 15 -15.44 -17.19 -2.26
N ALA A 16 -15.02 -17.14 -1.00
CA ALA A 16 -13.63 -17.11 -0.63
C ALA A 16 -12.97 -18.32 -1.30
N SER A 17 -12.56 -18.12 -2.55
CA SER A 17 -11.63 -18.98 -3.21
C SER A 17 -10.32 -18.60 -2.55
N ALA A 18 -9.97 -19.29 -1.47
CA ALA A 18 -8.59 -19.35 -1.05
C ALA A 18 -7.83 -19.82 -2.29
N HIS A 19 -7.26 -18.87 -3.04
CA HIS A 19 -6.30 -19.16 -4.08
C HIS A 19 -5.08 -19.65 -3.32
N THR A 20 -5.09 -20.96 -3.09
CA THR A 20 -4.02 -21.73 -2.51
C THR A 20 -2.80 -21.47 -3.37
N LEU A 21 -1.85 -20.68 -2.85
CA LEU A 21 -0.46 -20.95 -3.17
C LEU A 21 -0.28 -22.46 -2.99
N HIS A 22 0.25 -23.13 -4.02
CA HIS A 22 0.32 -24.59 -4.11
C HIS A 22 1.21 -25.19 -3.00
N ALA A 23 0.71 -25.21 -1.78
CA ALA A 23 1.19 -26.09 -0.73
C ALA A 23 0.59 -27.47 -1.04
N THR A 24 1.45 -28.47 -1.21
CA THR A 24 0.96 -29.84 -1.27
C THR A 24 0.73 -30.27 0.16
N GLU A 25 -0.53 -30.27 0.59
CA GLU A 25 -0.88 -30.80 1.91
C GLU A 25 -0.55 -32.29 1.95
N PHE A 26 0.30 -32.69 2.90
CA PHE A 26 0.36 -34.08 3.28
C PHE A 26 -0.90 -34.39 4.10
N ALA A 27 -1.47 -35.59 3.94
CA ALA A 27 -2.58 -36.02 4.78
C ALA A 27 -2.23 -35.76 6.26
N ARG A 28 -3.20 -35.29 7.07
CA ARG A 28 -3.03 -34.98 8.50
C ARG A 28 -2.46 -36.18 9.26
N GLU A 29 -1.14 -36.28 9.32
CA GLU A 29 -0.42 -37.27 10.08
C GLU A 29 0.23 -36.56 11.27
N ALA A 30 -0.55 -36.36 12.34
CA ALA A 30 -0.13 -35.60 13.53
C ALA A 30 1.22 -36.05 14.12
N GLY A 31 1.57 -37.34 13.99
CA GLY A 31 2.88 -37.86 14.39
C GLY A 31 4.05 -37.30 13.57
N LYS A 32 3.88 -37.10 12.26
CA LYS A 32 4.93 -36.57 11.38
C LYS A 32 5.17 -35.07 11.60
N ALA A 33 4.13 -34.30 11.92
CA ALA A 33 4.26 -32.88 12.22
C ALA A 33 5.07 -32.65 13.50
N ALA A 34 4.81 -33.44 14.54
CA ALA A 34 5.57 -33.41 15.79
C ALA A 34 7.05 -33.79 15.57
N ASP A 35 7.33 -34.83 14.77
CA ASP A 35 8.70 -35.23 14.45
C ASP A 35 9.50 -34.12 13.74
N VAL A 36 8.86 -33.40 12.81
CA VAL A 36 9.48 -32.26 12.11
C VAL A 36 9.75 -31.12 13.08
N LEU A 37 8.76 -30.77 13.93
CA LEU A 37 8.92 -29.74 14.94
C LEU A 37 10.07 -30.07 15.90
N ASP A 38 10.15 -31.31 16.36
CA ASP A 38 11.22 -31.75 17.26
C ASP A 38 12.59 -31.61 16.59
N LYS A 39 12.75 -32.02 15.33
CA LYS A 39 14.00 -31.82 14.57
C LYS A 39 14.36 -30.34 14.45
N THR A 40 13.38 -29.49 14.16
CA THR A 40 13.59 -28.03 14.07
C THR A 40 14.03 -27.44 15.40
N ILE A 41 13.40 -27.86 16.51
CA ILE A 41 13.79 -27.43 17.86
C ILE A 41 15.20 -27.93 18.20
N GLN A 42 15.56 -29.16 17.86
CA GLN A 42 16.92 -29.65 18.06
C GLN A 42 17.94 -28.85 17.22
N ALA A 43 17.62 -28.52 15.98
CA ALA A 43 18.52 -27.79 15.08
C ALA A 43 18.88 -26.38 15.59
N ILE A 44 17.94 -25.72 16.29
CA ILE A 44 18.18 -24.41 16.91
C ILE A 44 18.81 -24.49 18.30
N GLY A 45 18.94 -25.66 18.94
CA GLY A 45 19.58 -25.78 20.27
C GLY A 45 18.83 -26.62 21.31
N GLY A 46 17.66 -27.16 20.96
CA GLY A 46 16.88 -28.07 21.78
C GLY A 46 15.88 -27.39 22.73
N THR A 47 14.93 -28.18 23.24
CA THR A 47 13.80 -27.71 24.05
C THR A 47 14.22 -27.02 25.34
N GLN A 48 15.32 -27.47 25.97
CA GLN A 48 15.85 -26.84 27.19
C GLN A 48 16.33 -25.41 26.93
N ALA A 49 17.08 -25.21 25.84
CA ALA A 49 17.56 -23.89 25.44
C ALA A 49 16.39 -22.96 25.07
N LEU A 50 15.43 -23.46 24.28
CA LEU A 50 14.23 -22.73 23.90
C LEU A 50 13.40 -22.29 25.13
N ASN A 51 13.17 -23.20 26.07
CA ASN A 51 12.43 -22.91 27.30
C ASN A 51 13.18 -21.94 28.22
N ALA A 52 14.51 -21.90 28.16
CA ALA A 52 15.31 -20.94 28.92
C ALA A 52 15.23 -19.50 28.37
N VAL A 53 14.69 -19.28 27.16
CA VAL A 53 14.45 -17.93 26.62
C VAL A 53 13.13 -17.36 27.14
N ASN A 54 13.18 -16.40 28.05
CA ASN A 54 12.02 -15.69 28.60
C ASN A 54 11.82 -14.30 27.98
N GLY A 55 12.83 -13.76 27.32
CA GLY A 55 12.76 -12.50 26.59
C GLY A 55 13.95 -12.30 25.66
N LEU A 56 13.80 -11.37 24.73
CA LEU A 56 14.82 -11.02 23.73
C LEU A 56 14.88 -9.52 23.54
N GLN A 57 16.03 -9.01 23.12
CA GLN A 57 16.14 -7.66 22.59
C GLN A 57 17.09 -7.66 21.40
N TYR A 58 16.59 -7.18 20.28
CA TYR A 58 17.35 -6.90 19.07
C TYR A 58 17.64 -5.41 19.00
N HIS A 59 18.84 -5.05 18.58
CA HIS A 59 19.19 -3.69 18.20
C HIS A 59 19.81 -3.71 16.82
N THR A 60 19.36 -2.77 15.98
CA THR A 60 19.93 -2.49 14.66
C THR A 60 20.13 -0.99 14.49
N SER A 61 21.25 -0.63 13.89
CA SER A 61 21.66 0.72 13.50
C SER A 61 21.34 1.05 12.05
N GLN A 62 20.84 0.08 11.27
CA GLN A 62 20.42 0.26 9.89
C GLN A 62 19.08 -0.46 9.64
N THR A 63 18.08 0.33 9.25
CA THR A 63 16.82 -0.17 8.69
C THR A 63 16.56 0.60 7.40
N LEU A 64 16.75 -0.05 6.26
CA LEU A 64 16.17 0.43 5.01
C LEU A 64 14.72 -0.02 4.98
N THR A 65 13.77 0.89 4.75
CA THR A 65 12.35 0.51 4.68
C THR A 65 11.70 1.00 3.40
N GLN A 66 11.06 0.01 2.78
CA GLN A 66 10.04 0.01 1.74
C GLN A 66 10.47 0.29 0.33
N ASN A 67 9.93 -0.56 -0.54
CA ASN A 67 9.84 -0.37 -1.95
C ASN A 67 8.64 -1.21 -2.44
N TYR A 68 7.69 -0.56 -3.10
CA TYR A 68 6.55 -1.21 -3.76
C TYR A 68 6.87 -1.33 -5.24
N ASP A 69 6.69 -2.52 -5.82
CA ASP A 69 7.31 -2.90 -7.09
C ASP A 69 6.27 -3.44 -8.08
N VAL A 70 6.30 -2.96 -9.34
CA VAL A 70 5.65 -3.60 -10.49
C VAL A 70 6.63 -4.39 -11.37
N ILE A 71 7.85 -3.89 -11.56
CA ILE A 71 8.95 -4.52 -12.31
C ILE A 71 10.33 -4.29 -11.62
N ARG A 72 10.54 -3.15 -10.97
CA ARG A 72 11.71 -2.82 -10.11
C ARG A 72 11.30 -1.96 -8.93
N SER A 73 12.29 -1.67 -8.07
CA SER A 73 12.14 -0.70 -7.01
C SER A 73 11.65 0.66 -7.49
N ASP A 74 10.51 1.09 -6.96
CA ASP A 74 9.84 2.34 -7.29
C ASP A 74 10.31 3.47 -6.37
N GLN A 75 9.70 3.63 -5.19
CA GLN A 75 10.05 4.67 -4.22
C GLN A 75 10.34 4.12 -2.83
N GLY A 76 11.43 4.59 -2.24
CA GLY A 76 11.79 4.33 -0.85
C GLY A 76 10.94 5.17 0.11
N VAL A 77 10.42 4.59 1.19
CA VAL A 77 9.79 5.40 2.26
C VAL A 77 10.83 5.95 3.22
N SER A 78 11.75 5.11 3.66
CA SER A 78 12.80 5.50 4.58
C SER A 78 14.18 5.05 4.11
N GLU A 79 15.11 6.01 4.08
CA GLU A 79 16.47 5.81 3.57
C GLU A 79 17.48 5.50 4.69
N ALA A 80 17.12 5.79 5.95
CA ALA A 80 17.97 5.55 7.11
C ALA A 80 17.15 5.37 8.38
N GLY A 81 17.64 4.56 9.31
CA GLY A 81 16.99 4.37 10.60
C GLY A 81 17.68 3.37 11.49
N SER A 82 17.19 3.29 12.73
CA SER A 82 17.59 2.34 13.75
C SER A 82 16.36 1.86 14.51
N GLN A 83 16.40 0.63 15.00
CA GLN A 83 15.35 0.14 15.87
C GLN A 83 15.88 -0.77 16.96
N SER A 84 15.16 -0.76 18.08
CA SER A 84 15.29 -1.78 19.11
C SER A 84 13.95 -2.47 19.28
N VAL A 85 13.94 -3.79 19.10
CA VAL A 85 12.75 -4.61 19.27
C VAL A 85 12.97 -5.53 20.45
N SER A 86 12.15 -5.36 21.47
CA SER A 86 12.23 -6.09 22.74
C SER A 86 11.03 -6.99 22.90
N PHE A 87 11.22 -8.20 23.39
CA PHE A 87 10.18 -9.19 23.62
C PHE A 87 10.22 -9.73 25.05
N SER A 88 9.04 -9.95 25.60
CA SER A 88 8.82 -10.77 26.79
C SER A 88 7.84 -11.89 26.44
N PHE A 89 8.16 -13.10 26.90
CA PHE A 89 7.34 -14.30 26.72
C PHE A 89 6.73 -14.77 28.06
N ALA A 90 6.69 -13.87 29.04
CA ALA A 90 6.10 -14.15 30.35
C ALA A 90 4.60 -14.44 30.23
N GLU A 91 4.07 -15.22 31.17
CA GLU A 91 2.62 -15.46 31.33
C GLU A 91 1.90 -16.01 30.07
N LYS A 92 2.66 -16.67 29.18
CA LYS A 92 2.16 -17.20 27.90
C LYS A 92 1.59 -16.12 26.96
N GLN A 93 1.94 -14.86 27.17
CA GLN A 93 1.58 -13.76 26.28
C GLN A 93 2.83 -13.26 25.56
N LEU A 94 2.66 -12.84 24.31
CA LEU A 94 3.69 -12.12 23.59
C LEU A 94 3.55 -10.64 23.96
N GLN A 95 4.56 -10.09 24.62
CA GLN A 95 4.70 -8.65 24.78
C GLN A 95 5.88 -8.20 23.93
N GLN A 96 5.69 -7.14 23.16
CA GLN A 96 6.72 -6.52 22.34
C GLN A 96 6.80 -5.03 22.65
N ARG A 97 8.00 -4.48 22.61
CA ARG A 97 8.23 -3.04 22.52
C ARG A 97 9.11 -2.75 21.34
N ILE A 98 8.70 -1.78 20.53
CA ILE A 98 9.44 -1.29 19.37
C ILE A 98 9.82 0.16 19.66
N ASP A 99 11.11 0.44 19.76
CA ASP A 99 11.65 1.78 19.79
C ASP A 99 12.31 2.03 18.42
N ARG A 100 11.71 2.87 17.58
CA ARG A 100 12.14 3.09 16.20
C ARG A 100 12.48 4.54 15.96
N LYS A 101 13.60 4.76 15.27
CA LYS A 101 13.97 6.04 14.68
C LYS A 101 14.23 5.86 13.20
N TYR A 102 13.64 6.68 12.36
CA TYR A 102 13.94 6.62 10.93
C TYR A 102 13.74 7.99 10.28
N GLN A 103 14.39 8.16 9.14
CA GLN A 103 14.31 9.35 8.32
C GLN A 103 13.53 9.01 7.04
N TYR A 104 12.47 9.76 6.76
CA TYR A 104 11.78 9.66 5.49
C TYR A 104 12.69 10.08 4.34
N GLY A 105 12.58 9.40 3.20
CA GLY A 105 13.29 9.77 1.98
C GLY A 105 12.88 11.14 1.47
N ASP A 106 13.77 11.80 0.73
CA ASP A 106 13.56 13.16 0.24
C ASP A 106 12.25 13.30 -0.56
N TYR A 107 11.83 12.20 -1.22
CA TYR A 107 10.56 12.11 -1.94
C TYR A 107 9.34 12.47 -1.07
N TRP A 108 9.26 11.92 0.14
CA TRP A 108 8.11 12.12 1.01
C TRP A 108 8.09 13.49 1.69
N VAL A 109 9.28 14.04 1.96
CA VAL A 109 9.43 15.35 2.60
C VAL A 109 8.93 16.47 1.70
N TRP A 110 9.12 16.39 0.39
CA TRP A 110 8.60 17.43 -0.51
C TRP A 110 7.08 17.33 -0.70
N ALA A 111 6.52 16.11 -0.73
CA ALA A 111 5.07 15.89 -0.87
C ALA A 111 4.30 16.46 0.32
N PHE A 112 4.92 16.42 1.50
CA PHE A 112 4.39 16.97 2.73
C PHE A 112 5.39 17.96 3.35
N PRO A 113 5.41 19.25 2.96
CA PRO A 113 6.45 20.21 3.40
C PRO A 113 6.52 20.45 4.92
N ASN A 114 5.47 20.11 5.65
CA ASN A 114 5.42 20.18 7.12
C ASN A 114 5.76 18.85 7.80
N LEU A 115 6.05 17.80 7.02
CA LEU A 115 6.44 16.50 7.53
C LEU A 115 7.75 16.65 8.29
N GLN A 116 7.75 16.14 9.53
CA GLN A 116 9.00 15.95 10.25
C GLN A 116 9.72 14.77 9.59
N PRO A 117 10.90 15.00 8.95
CA PRO A 117 11.59 13.95 8.22
C PRO A 117 12.07 12.86 9.18
N ASP A 118 12.41 13.24 10.42
CA ASP A 118 12.83 12.33 11.47
C ASP A 118 11.63 11.90 12.31
N ILE A 119 11.34 10.61 12.29
CA ILE A 119 10.37 9.99 13.19
C ILE A 119 11.10 9.29 14.31
N ASP A 120 10.59 9.46 15.53
CA ASP A 120 11.08 8.84 16.76
C ASP A 120 9.89 8.43 17.61
N TYR A 121 9.51 7.16 17.51
CA TYR A 121 8.38 6.61 18.27
C TYR A 121 8.77 5.38 19.09
N SER A 122 7.97 5.14 20.13
CA SER A 122 8.00 3.92 20.92
C SER A 122 6.59 3.37 21.01
N MET A 123 6.41 2.09 20.73
CA MET A 123 5.14 1.41 20.90
C MET A 123 5.28 0.09 21.65
N VAL A 124 4.23 -0.29 22.35
CA VAL A 124 4.08 -1.58 23.01
C VAL A 124 2.95 -2.36 22.36
N VAL A 125 3.16 -3.66 22.17
CA VAL A 125 2.19 -4.59 21.58
C VAL A 125 2.04 -5.77 22.53
N GLN A 126 0.81 -6.21 22.75
CA GLN A 126 0.51 -7.39 23.55
C GLN A 126 -0.49 -8.29 22.81
N SER A 127 -0.21 -9.59 22.78
CA SER A 127 -1.11 -10.61 22.24
C SER A 127 -2.10 -11.16 23.29
N GLY A 128 -3.01 -12.03 22.84
CA GLY A 128 -3.96 -12.75 23.70
C GLY A 128 -5.35 -12.12 23.77
N PRO A 129 -6.24 -12.61 24.66
CA PRO A 129 -7.65 -12.18 24.74
C PRO A 129 -7.81 -10.68 25.04
N ASN A 130 -6.84 -10.15 25.78
CA ASN A 130 -6.68 -8.73 26.03
C ASN A 130 -5.48 -8.25 25.21
N GLY A 131 -5.51 -8.40 23.89
CA GLY A 131 -4.52 -7.83 23.00
C GLY A 131 -4.64 -6.30 22.91
N PHE A 132 -3.54 -5.62 22.63
CA PHE A 132 -3.51 -4.18 22.34
C PHE A 132 -2.21 -3.79 21.63
N ALA A 133 -2.23 -2.65 20.94
CA ALA A 133 -1.04 -1.89 20.57
C ALA A 133 -1.20 -0.45 21.07
N CYS A 134 -0.15 0.14 21.62
CA CYS A 134 -0.17 1.48 22.18
C CYS A 134 1.14 2.22 21.90
N PHE A 135 1.04 3.40 21.30
CA PHE A 135 2.15 4.32 21.16
C PHE A 135 2.41 5.01 22.49
N ASN A 136 3.58 4.76 23.05
CA ASN A 136 4.04 5.33 24.31
C ASN A 136 4.81 6.64 24.13
N LYS A 137 5.40 6.83 22.95
CA LYS A 137 6.11 8.04 22.54
C LYS A 137 5.89 8.23 21.05
N GLY A 138 5.62 9.46 20.62
CA GLY A 138 5.43 9.80 19.22
C GLY A 138 4.40 8.92 18.51
N GLN A 139 4.41 8.98 17.19
CA GLN A 139 3.55 8.16 16.34
C GLN A 139 4.10 8.09 14.92
N ASN A 140 3.59 7.14 14.14
CA ASN A 140 3.94 6.95 12.74
C ASN A 140 2.76 7.39 11.85
N SER A 141 2.58 8.71 11.65
CA SER A 141 1.48 9.23 10.84
C SER A 141 1.82 10.56 10.20
N PHE A 142 1.47 10.75 8.92
CA PHE A 142 1.56 12.02 8.19
C PHE A 142 0.46 13.02 8.56
N PHE A 143 -0.65 12.54 9.13
CA PHE A 143 -1.83 13.38 9.36
C PHE A 143 -1.82 14.09 10.71
N THR A 144 -0.77 13.93 11.51
CA THR A 144 -0.67 14.56 12.84
C THR A 144 0.02 15.92 12.79
N GLU A 145 -0.53 16.90 13.51
CA GLU A 145 0.08 18.22 13.68
C GLU A 145 1.36 18.18 14.54
N ASP A 146 1.42 17.27 15.52
CA ASP A 146 2.61 17.04 16.37
C ASP A 146 2.94 15.55 16.44
N PRO A 147 3.91 15.06 15.64
CA PRO A 147 4.31 13.65 15.63
C PRO A 147 5.10 13.23 16.87
N SER A 148 5.54 14.17 17.72
CA SER A 148 6.24 13.86 18.97
C SER A 148 5.29 13.39 20.09
N GLN A 149 4.00 13.73 19.99
CA GLN A 149 3.01 13.29 20.96
C GLN A 149 2.62 11.83 20.72
N PRO A 150 2.49 11.02 21.79
CA PRO A 150 1.97 9.68 21.66
C PRO A 150 0.53 9.69 21.13
N LEU A 151 0.24 8.79 20.19
CA LEU A 151 -1.13 8.51 19.74
C LEU A 151 -1.97 7.89 20.87
N GLY A 152 -1.37 7.05 21.71
CA GLY A 152 -2.09 6.17 22.64
C GLY A 152 -2.39 4.82 21.98
N PHE A 153 -3.51 4.20 22.35
CA PHE A 153 -3.95 2.95 21.75
C PHE A 153 -4.20 3.09 20.25
N ALA A 154 -3.68 2.13 19.47
CA ALA A 154 -3.98 1.98 18.06
C ALA A 154 -5.42 1.48 17.86
N ASP A 155 -5.96 1.68 16.66
CA ASP A 155 -7.25 1.11 16.29
C ASP A 155 -7.20 -0.43 16.20
N PRO A 156 -8.36 -1.11 16.15
CA PRO A 156 -8.44 -2.58 16.10
C PRO A 156 -7.68 -3.26 14.96
N PHE A 157 -7.60 -2.63 13.79
CA PHE A 157 -7.02 -3.23 12.59
C PHE A 157 -5.50 -3.12 12.63
N LEU A 158 -4.98 -1.95 12.99
CA LEU A 158 -3.55 -1.76 13.25
C LEU A 158 -3.06 -2.66 14.40
N THR A 159 -3.87 -2.82 15.45
CA THR A 159 -3.54 -3.74 16.54
C THR A 159 -3.47 -5.19 16.07
N ASP A 160 -4.40 -5.66 15.24
CA ASP A 160 -4.39 -7.02 14.69
C ASP A 160 -3.14 -7.28 13.83
N TYR A 161 -2.82 -6.35 12.91
CA TYR A 161 -1.59 -6.42 12.11
C TYR A 161 -0.32 -6.46 12.98
N LEU A 162 -0.19 -5.55 13.94
CA LEU A 162 1.03 -5.47 14.78
C LEU A 162 1.22 -6.72 15.64
N ILE A 163 0.14 -7.30 16.21
CA ILE A 163 0.22 -8.57 16.93
C ILE A 163 0.69 -9.69 16.00
N HIS A 164 0.12 -9.76 14.80
CA HIS A 164 0.47 -10.78 13.82
C HIS A 164 1.93 -10.66 13.35
N SER A 165 2.39 -9.45 13.02
CA SER A 165 3.78 -9.17 12.67
C SER A 165 4.75 -9.52 13.82
N ALA A 166 4.38 -9.20 15.06
CA ALA A 166 5.16 -9.59 16.24
C ALA A 166 5.28 -11.12 16.38
N GLN A 167 4.22 -11.86 16.06
CA GLN A 167 4.22 -13.33 16.07
C GLN A 167 5.09 -13.92 14.96
N GLN A 168 5.15 -13.28 13.78
CA GLN A 168 6.07 -13.67 12.71
C GLN A 168 7.53 -13.49 13.14
N LEU A 169 7.86 -12.36 13.77
CA LEU A 169 9.23 -12.01 14.16
C LEU A 169 9.75 -12.80 15.37
N ALA A 170 8.88 -13.12 16.33
CA ALA A 170 9.27 -13.73 17.61
C ALA A 170 9.42 -15.26 17.52
N LEU A 171 10.44 -15.75 16.81
CA LEU A 171 10.70 -17.18 16.61
C LEU A 171 10.59 -18.05 17.88
N PRO A 172 11.19 -17.70 19.04
CA PRO A 172 11.03 -18.52 20.24
C PRO A 172 9.60 -18.61 20.76
N TYR A 173 8.82 -17.52 20.63
CA TYR A 173 7.41 -17.53 20.99
C TYR A 173 6.64 -18.47 20.06
N LEU A 174 6.84 -18.33 18.75
CA LEU A 174 6.17 -19.17 17.75
C LEU A 174 6.44 -20.65 18.01
N LEU A 175 7.70 -21.05 18.18
CA LEU A 175 8.07 -22.44 18.40
C LEU A 175 7.52 -23.01 19.73
N LYS A 176 7.42 -22.18 20.78
CA LYS A 176 6.75 -22.57 22.02
C LYS A 176 5.26 -22.76 21.82
N SER A 177 4.60 -21.87 21.08
CA SER A 177 3.19 -22.03 20.71
C SER A 177 2.96 -23.31 19.91
N PHE A 178 3.89 -23.66 19.01
CA PHE A 178 3.84 -24.92 18.24
C PHE A 178 3.99 -26.14 19.16
N LEU A 179 4.88 -26.09 20.15
CA LEU A 179 5.04 -27.15 21.16
C LEU A 179 3.78 -27.34 22.02
N GLU A 180 3.11 -26.25 22.38
CA GLU A 180 1.88 -26.34 23.19
C GLU A 180 0.68 -26.86 22.38
N ASN A 181 0.69 -26.69 21.06
CA ASN A 181 -0.44 -26.98 20.16
C ASN A 181 -0.08 -27.98 19.05
N GLN A 182 0.82 -28.92 19.31
CA GLN A 182 1.37 -29.85 18.30
C GLN A 182 0.29 -30.60 17.50
N SER A 183 -0.81 -30.98 18.16
CA SER A 183 -1.92 -31.71 17.52
C SER A 183 -2.67 -30.90 16.47
N SER A 184 -2.55 -29.57 16.51
CA SER A 184 -3.21 -28.65 15.58
C SER A 184 -2.33 -28.27 14.39
N LEU A 185 -1.06 -28.68 14.39
CA LEU A 185 -0.12 -28.37 13.32
C LEU A 185 -0.45 -29.15 12.05
N ILE A 186 -0.41 -28.45 10.92
CA ILE A 186 -0.56 -29.05 9.60
C ILE A 186 0.82 -29.09 8.93
N LEU A 187 1.22 -30.29 8.52
CA LEU A 187 2.45 -30.53 7.78
C LEU A 187 2.17 -30.47 6.28
N SER A 188 2.95 -29.66 5.56
CA SER A 188 2.89 -29.53 4.10
C SER A 188 4.30 -29.33 3.53
N SER A 189 4.41 -29.19 2.21
CA SER A 189 5.60 -28.61 1.58
C SER A 189 5.23 -27.53 0.58
N VAL A 190 6.15 -26.59 0.37
CA VAL A 190 6.03 -25.51 -0.61
C VAL A 190 7.29 -25.46 -1.46
N VAL A 191 7.12 -25.24 -2.77
CA VAL A 191 8.22 -24.99 -3.70
C VAL A 191 8.19 -23.52 -4.08
N GLU A 192 9.30 -22.82 -3.81
CA GLU A 192 9.44 -21.41 -4.17
C GLU A 192 9.60 -21.25 -5.67
N LYS A 193 8.62 -20.61 -6.31
CA LYS A 193 8.53 -20.54 -7.78
C LYS A 193 9.74 -19.83 -8.42
N ASN A 194 10.32 -18.85 -7.72
CA ASN A 194 11.37 -18.00 -8.25
C ASN A 194 12.76 -18.69 -8.30
N TYR A 195 13.02 -19.67 -7.43
CA TYR A 195 14.33 -20.32 -7.35
C TYR A 195 14.28 -21.85 -7.16
N GLY A 196 13.08 -22.44 -7.14
CA GLY A 196 12.85 -23.89 -7.17
C GLY A 196 13.21 -24.64 -5.90
N ALA A 197 13.53 -23.96 -4.79
CA ALA A 197 13.79 -24.66 -3.53
C ALA A 197 12.50 -25.15 -2.90
N GLU A 198 12.56 -26.34 -2.30
CA GLU A 198 11.47 -26.93 -1.55
C GLU A 198 11.70 -26.74 -0.04
N PHE A 199 10.66 -26.29 0.66
CA PHE A 199 10.64 -26.16 2.11
C PHE A 199 9.59 -27.08 2.70
N THR A 200 9.93 -27.70 3.83
CA THR A 200 8.92 -28.33 4.68
C THR A 200 8.20 -27.24 5.45
N THR A 201 6.88 -27.30 5.54
CA THR A 201 6.07 -26.29 6.22
C THR A 201 5.29 -26.87 7.40
N LEU A 202 5.32 -26.16 8.52
CA LEU A 202 4.43 -26.38 9.65
C LEU A 202 3.49 -25.19 9.80
N GLN A 203 2.21 -25.39 9.55
CA GLN A 203 1.19 -24.36 9.66
C GLN A 203 0.46 -24.46 11.01
N MET A 204 0.22 -23.31 11.64
CA MET A 204 -0.74 -23.19 12.74
C MET A 204 -1.97 -22.40 12.26
N PRO A 205 -3.11 -23.07 11.97
CA PRO A 205 -4.29 -22.41 11.42
C PRO A 205 -4.82 -21.26 12.28
N ASP A 206 -4.80 -21.40 13.60
CA ASP A 206 -5.34 -20.38 14.52
C ASP A 206 -4.51 -19.07 14.53
N MET A 207 -3.26 -19.13 14.08
CA MET A 207 -2.40 -17.95 13.93
C MET A 207 -2.35 -17.44 12.49
N ASP A 208 -2.83 -18.22 11.52
CA ASP A 208 -2.67 -17.98 10.09
C ASP A 208 -1.20 -17.85 9.63
N LEU A 209 -0.30 -18.61 10.27
CA LEU A 209 1.14 -18.59 10.00
C LEU A 209 1.69 -19.94 9.59
N LEU A 210 2.65 -19.92 8.66
CA LEU A 210 3.41 -21.07 8.19
C LEU A 210 4.90 -20.89 8.52
N LEU A 211 5.47 -21.84 9.25
CA LEU A 211 6.91 -21.93 9.44
C LEU A 211 7.53 -22.71 8.27
N LEU A 212 8.31 -22.05 7.43
CA LEU A 212 9.12 -22.68 6.39
C LEU A 212 10.43 -23.17 7.00
N ILE A 213 10.78 -24.43 6.76
CA ILE A 213 11.92 -25.11 7.36
C ILE A 213 12.82 -25.60 6.24
N ASP A 214 14.11 -25.25 6.31
CA ASP A 214 15.12 -25.75 5.40
C ASP A 214 15.29 -27.27 5.59
N GLN A 215 15.12 -28.04 4.51
CA GLN A 215 15.10 -29.50 4.58
C GLN A 215 16.46 -30.13 4.95
N SER A 216 17.56 -29.40 4.74
CA SER A 216 18.91 -29.91 4.98
C SER A 216 19.42 -29.64 6.40
N THR A 217 19.09 -28.47 6.94
CA THR A 217 19.56 -27.99 8.24
C THR A 217 18.51 -28.12 9.34
N PHE A 218 17.23 -28.27 8.98
CA PHE A 218 16.06 -28.17 9.85
C PHE A 218 15.92 -26.82 10.56
N LEU A 219 16.68 -25.80 10.17
CA LEU A 219 16.53 -24.46 10.72
C LEU A 219 15.28 -23.78 10.14
N PRO A 220 14.58 -22.94 10.94
CA PRO A 220 13.60 -22.01 10.39
C PRO A 220 14.22 -21.17 9.28
N PHE A 221 13.57 -21.12 8.13
CA PHE A 221 13.94 -20.27 7.01
C PHE A 221 13.10 -18.99 7.01
N ALA A 222 11.77 -19.14 7.12
CA ALA A 222 10.85 -18.01 7.14
C ALA A 222 9.60 -18.31 7.96
N VAL A 223 8.93 -17.26 8.45
CA VAL A 223 7.55 -17.33 8.92
C VAL A 223 6.67 -16.56 7.94
N ARG A 224 5.85 -17.29 7.22
CA ARG A 224 5.02 -16.84 6.11
C ARG A 224 3.59 -16.61 6.56
N ALA A 225 3.04 -15.50 6.11
CA ALA A 225 1.63 -15.17 6.14
C ALA A 225 1.06 -15.13 4.71
N PRO A 226 0.09 -15.99 4.36
CA PRO A 226 -0.65 -15.85 3.11
C PRO A 226 -1.57 -14.63 3.19
N GLU A 227 -1.53 -13.76 2.18
CA GLU A 227 -2.35 -12.55 2.14
C GLU A 227 -2.94 -12.33 0.74
N ASP A 228 -3.93 -11.45 0.65
CA ASP A 228 -4.41 -10.92 -0.63
C ASP A 228 -4.16 -9.41 -0.62
N HIS A 229 -3.21 -8.98 -1.44
CA HIS A 229 -2.70 -7.62 -1.46
C HIS A 229 -3.20 -6.91 -2.71
N LEU A 230 -3.72 -5.68 -2.60
CA LEU A 230 -4.31 -5.00 -3.76
C LEU A 230 -3.28 -4.59 -4.84
N ILE A 231 -2.01 -4.41 -4.46
CA ILE A 231 -0.86 -4.30 -5.38
C ILE A 231 -0.31 -5.67 -5.83
N PHE A 232 -0.11 -6.63 -4.93
CA PHE A 232 0.58 -7.89 -5.29
C PHE A 232 -0.35 -9.06 -5.67
N GLY A 233 -1.66 -8.87 -5.63
CA GLY A 233 -2.68 -9.92 -5.74
C GLY A 233 -2.55 -10.94 -4.60
N PRO A 234 -2.92 -12.21 -4.85
CA PRO A 234 -2.63 -13.30 -3.92
C PRO A 234 -1.13 -13.38 -3.66
N SER A 235 -0.72 -13.15 -2.41
CA SER A 235 0.67 -12.90 -2.05
C SER A 235 1.06 -13.61 -0.76
N THR A 236 2.36 -13.56 -0.46
CA THR A 236 2.90 -14.02 0.82
C THR A 236 3.77 -12.94 1.45
N SER A 237 3.49 -12.60 2.70
CA SER A 237 4.34 -11.77 3.55
C SER A 237 5.25 -12.67 4.38
N ASP A 238 6.54 -12.68 4.05
CA ASP A 238 7.54 -13.57 4.64
C ASP A 238 8.50 -12.81 5.54
N MET A 239 8.58 -13.22 6.80
CA MET A 239 9.66 -12.84 7.71
C MET A 239 10.78 -13.87 7.57
N VAL A 240 11.84 -13.55 6.83
CA VAL A 240 12.93 -14.47 6.47
C VAL A 240 14.13 -14.30 7.40
N PHE A 241 14.73 -15.41 7.79
CA PHE A 241 15.78 -15.50 8.80
C PHE A 241 17.09 -16.03 8.20
N PHE A 242 18.16 -15.25 8.32
CA PHE A 242 19.47 -15.61 7.77
C PHE A 242 20.60 -15.49 8.80
N ASN A 243 21.73 -16.14 8.46
CA ASN A 243 23.00 -16.06 9.19
C ASN A 243 22.86 -16.40 10.68
N TYR A 244 22.36 -17.60 10.97
CA TYR A 244 22.21 -18.07 12.34
C TYR A 244 23.55 -18.10 13.10
N THR A 245 23.56 -17.56 14.32
CA THR A 245 24.72 -17.52 15.23
C THR A 245 24.38 -18.22 16.54
N ASN A 246 25.37 -18.91 17.13
CA ASN A 246 25.21 -19.57 18.42
C ASN A 246 25.30 -18.56 19.57
N VAL A 247 24.36 -18.63 20.50
CA VAL A 247 24.27 -17.78 21.69
C VAL A 247 24.05 -18.65 22.92
N SER A 248 24.75 -18.35 24.00
CA SER A 248 24.59 -19.06 25.27
C SER A 248 23.29 -18.63 25.97
N VAL A 249 22.41 -19.58 26.28
CA VAL A 249 21.13 -19.37 26.97
C VAL A 249 20.98 -20.42 28.06
N GLY A 250 20.96 -20.00 29.33
CA GLY A 250 20.73 -20.91 30.46
C GLY A 250 21.73 -22.06 30.57
N GLY A 251 22.97 -21.90 30.09
CA GLY A 251 23.97 -22.96 30.04
C GLY A 251 23.93 -23.85 28.79
N HIS A 252 22.99 -23.60 27.87
CA HIS A 252 22.87 -24.27 26.58
C HIS A 252 23.28 -23.33 25.43
N GLN A 253 23.49 -23.88 24.24
CA GLN A 253 23.71 -23.08 23.03
C GLN A 253 22.44 -23.07 22.19
N MET A 254 21.98 -21.89 21.80
CA MET A 254 20.83 -21.71 20.92
C MET A 254 21.23 -20.84 19.72
N LYS A 255 20.72 -21.18 18.54
CA LYS A 255 20.93 -20.42 17.31
C LYS A 255 19.87 -19.33 17.17
N PHE A 256 20.31 -18.11 16.91
CA PHE A 256 19.46 -16.98 16.56
C PHE A 256 19.86 -16.40 15.20
N PRO A 257 18.91 -15.94 14.37
CA PRO A 257 19.24 -15.28 13.12
C PRO A 257 19.99 -13.98 13.39
N HIS A 258 20.86 -13.58 12.47
CA HIS A 258 21.61 -12.32 12.54
C HIS A 258 21.16 -11.31 11.49
N ARG A 259 20.42 -11.74 10.47
CA ARG A 259 19.76 -10.86 9.50
C ARG A 259 18.31 -11.30 9.34
N ILE A 260 17.42 -10.33 9.26
CA ILE A 260 15.98 -10.55 9.09
C ILE A 260 15.50 -9.67 7.95
N GLN A 261 14.65 -10.23 7.10
CA GLN A 261 14.02 -9.53 5.98
C GLN A 261 12.51 -9.73 6.02
N THR A 262 11.77 -8.69 5.68
CA THR A 262 10.33 -8.79 5.36
C THR A 262 10.20 -8.70 3.85
N LEU A 263 9.64 -9.74 3.23
CA LEU A 263 9.51 -9.87 1.77
C LEU A 263 8.05 -10.12 1.38
N TYR A 264 7.58 -9.46 0.32
CA TYR A 264 6.42 -9.93 -0.44
C TYR A 264 6.85 -10.76 -1.64
N ASN A 265 6.17 -11.89 -1.85
CA ASN A 265 6.33 -12.74 -3.04
C ASN A 265 7.79 -13.07 -3.39
N THR A 266 8.60 -13.30 -2.36
CA THR A 266 10.06 -13.56 -2.44
C THR A 266 10.94 -12.38 -2.86
N VAL A 267 10.46 -11.49 -3.75
CA VAL A 267 11.30 -10.53 -4.47
C VAL A 267 11.17 -9.10 -3.96
N SER A 268 10.01 -8.74 -3.40
CA SER A 268 9.72 -7.37 -2.99
C SER A 268 10.17 -7.16 -1.55
N VAL A 269 11.35 -6.58 -1.37
CA VAL A 269 11.91 -6.31 -0.05
C VAL A 269 11.22 -5.10 0.58
N ILE A 270 10.54 -5.32 1.71
CA ILE A 270 9.91 -4.27 2.49
C ILE A 270 10.84 -3.78 3.59
N GLU A 271 11.52 -4.69 4.27
CA GLU A 271 12.47 -4.36 5.32
C GLU A 271 13.65 -5.33 5.30
N ASP A 272 14.83 -4.81 5.58
CA ASP A 272 16.06 -5.59 5.68
C ASP A 272 16.95 -5.00 6.78
N PHE A 273 17.23 -5.80 7.81
CA PHE A 273 18.09 -5.36 8.91
C PHE A 273 19.02 -6.47 9.42
N ILE A 274 20.17 -6.03 9.91
CA ILE A 274 21.16 -6.85 10.60
C ILE A 274 21.04 -6.60 12.11
N ILE A 275 21.06 -7.66 12.91
CA ILE A 275 21.00 -7.56 14.36
C ILE A 275 22.40 -7.27 14.90
N ASP A 276 22.75 -5.99 15.05
CA ASP A 276 24.04 -5.54 15.59
C ASP A 276 24.28 -6.06 17.00
N LYS A 277 23.21 -6.11 17.82
CA LYS A 277 23.28 -6.62 19.19
C LYS A 277 22.03 -7.41 19.53
N LEU A 278 22.28 -8.63 20.04
CA LEU A 278 21.27 -9.52 20.58
C LEU A 278 21.48 -9.66 22.09
N SER A 279 20.44 -9.39 22.87
CA SER A 279 20.40 -9.70 24.30
C SER A 279 19.33 -10.77 24.56
N VAL A 280 19.71 -11.84 25.25
CA VAL A 280 18.78 -12.90 25.66
C VAL A 280 18.50 -12.78 27.16
N ASN A 281 17.23 -12.88 27.53
CA ASN A 281 16.75 -12.64 28.89
C ASN A 281 17.22 -11.29 29.48
N PRO A 282 17.10 -10.18 28.73
CA PRO A 282 17.37 -8.87 29.30
C PRO A 282 16.46 -8.60 30.50
N LYS A 283 16.96 -7.83 31.47
CA LYS A 283 16.15 -7.34 32.57
C LYS A 283 15.44 -6.07 32.11
N PHE A 284 14.12 -6.11 32.15
CA PHE A 284 13.28 -4.95 31.88
C PHE A 284 12.74 -4.37 33.17
N GLU A 285 12.51 -3.06 33.19
CA GLU A 285 11.76 -2.42 34.27
C GLU A 285 10.30 -2.92 34.27
N ALA A 286 9.64 -2.85 35.42
CA ALA A 286 8.32 -3.47 35.61
C ALA A 286 7.23 -2.92 34.67
N ASP A 287 7.35 -1.67 34.23
CA ASP A 287 6.42 -0.97 33.35
C ASP A 287 6.91 -0.88 31.90
N PHE A 288 8.00 -1.57 31.54
CA PHE A 288 8.63 -1.43 30.22
C PHE A 288 7.70 -1.75 29.04
N PHE A 289 6.79 -2.72 29.22
CA PHE A 289 5.77 -3.14 28.25
C PHE A 289 4.36 -2.57 28.56
N SER A 290 4.23 -1.70 29.56
CA SER A 290 2.95 -1.10 29.91
C SER A 290 2.52 -0.08 28.87
N PRO A 291 1.24 0.00 28.50
CA PRO A 291 0.73 1.06 27.64
C PRO A 291 0.83 2.41 28.35
N SER A 292 0.99 3.50 27.59
CA SER A 292 0.95 4.85 28.15
C SER A 292 -0.41 5.17 28.78
N ASN A 293 -0.40 6.06 29.76
CA ASN A 293 -1.62 6.62 30.37
C ASN A 293 -2.30 7.68 29.47
N SER A 294 -1.99 7.71 28.17
CA SER A 294 -2.61 8.66 27.23
C SER A 294 -4.12 8.44 27.18
N THR A 295 -4.88 9.53 27.26
CA THR A 295 -6.35 9.51 27.17
C THR A 295 -6.86 9.84 25.77
N LYS A 296 -5.96 10.05 24.78
CA LYS A 296 -6.35 10.44 23.42
C LYS A 296 -7.22 9.40 22.73
N THR A 297 -6.85 8.13 22.87
CA THR A 297 -7.57 7.01 22.27
C THR A 297 -7.87 5.96 23.33
N SER A 298 -8.96 5.23 23.11
CA SER A 298 -9.41 4.17 24.01
C SER A 298 -9.00 2.81 23.46
N ARG A 299 -8.65 1.93 24.38
CA ARG A 299 -8.32 0.55 24.06
C ARG A 299 -9.51 -0.15 23.41
N THR A 300 -9.26 -0.79 22.27
CA THR A 300 -10.24 -1.63 21.57
C THR A 300 -9.62 -3.00 21.27
N ALA A 301 -10.44 -4.05 21.25
CA ALA A 301 -9.96 -5.39 20.93
C ALA A 301 -9.50 -5.48 19.47
N PRO A 302 -8.42 -6.23 19.16
CA PRO A 302 -7.98 -6.45 17.78
C PRO A 302 -9.08 -7.12 16.96
N ARG A 303 -9.17 -6.77 15.67
CA ARG A 303 -10.13 -7.33 14.73
C ARG A 303 -9.58 -7.29 13.31
N SER A 304 -9.79 -8.35 12.54
CA SER A 304 -9.55 -8.39 11.09
C SER A 304 -10.79 -7.98 10.29
N SER A 305 -10.59 -7.49 9.06
CA SER A 305 -11.67 -7.16 8.12
C SER A 305 -11.24 -7.52 6.69
N SER A 306 -12.20 -7.90 5.85
CA SER A 306 -12.00 -7.97 4.40
C SER A 306 -11.84 -6.59 3.77
N ASP A 307 -12.42 -5.57 4.39
CA ASP A 307 -12.34 -4.18 3.91
C ASP A 307 -11.03 -3.51 4.31
N TYR A 308 -10.34 -4.03 5.33
CA TYR A 308 -9.04 -3.57 5.81
C TYR A 308 -8.17 -4.79 6.14
N PRO A 309 -7.74 -5.57 5.14
CA PRO A 309 -6.90 -6.74 5.35
C PRO A 309 -5.53 -6.33 5.92
N ARG A 310 -4.81 -7.26 6.57
CA ARG A 310 -3.50 -6.98 7.16
C ARG A 310 -2.50 -6.41 6.15
N ALA A 311 -2.51 -6.92 4.92
CA ALA A 311 -1.71 -6.40 3.81
C ALA A 311 -1.91 -4.89 3.59
N GLU A 312 -3.15 -4.42 3.65
CA GLU A 312 -3.46 -2.99 3.55
C GLU A 312 -2.94 -2.21 4.73
N VAL A 313 -3.25 -2.69 5.93
CA VAL A 313 -2.91 -1.98 7.17
C VAL A 313 -1.39 -1.88 7.28
N HIS A 314 -0.69 -2.94 6.90
CA HIS A 314 0.77 -3.00 6.77
C HIS A 314 1.27 -1.90 5.81
N GLU A 315 0.82 -1.91 4.56
CA GLU A 315 1.25 -0.96 3.52
C GLU A 315 1.10 0.49 3.99
N PHE A 316 -0.09 0.87 4.47
CA PHE A 316 -0.36 2.23 4.93
C PHE A 316 0.34 2.56 6.25
N PHE A 317 0.50 1.61 7.17
CA PHE A 317 1.15 1.87 8.44
C PHE A 317 2.64 2.11 8.25
N GLU A 318 3.33 1.24 7.51
CA GLU A 318 4.77 1.35 7.31
C GLU A 318 5.12 2.61 6.48
N THR A 319 4.22 3.07 5.59
CA THR A 319 4.36 4.33 4.84
C THR A 319 4.04 5.60 5.65
N GLY A 320 3.49 5.47 6.87
CA GLY A 320 3.01 6.62 7.65
C GLY A 320 1.66 7.18 7.20
N LEU A 321 0.98 6.51 6.26
CA LEU A 321 -0.31 6.92 5.69
C LEU A 321 -1.51 6.27 6.39
N TRP A 322 -1.32 5.45 7.42
CA TRP A 322 -2.44 4.88 8.17
C TRP A 322 -3.05 5.91 9.14
N GLY A 323 -4.17 6.50 8.74
CA GLY A 323 -4.99 7.37 9.60
C GLY A 323 -6.13 6.66 10.33
N GLY A 324 -6.31 5.35 10.09
CA GLY A 324 -7.46 4.57 10.53
C GLY A 324 -8.48 4.31 9.40
N PRO A 325 -9.60 3.63 9.70
CA PRO A 325 -10.58 3.22 8.70
C PRO A 325 -11.17 4.42 7.95
N PHE A 326 -11.10 4.40 6.61
CA PHE A 326 -11.55 5.50 5.75
C PHE A 326 -12.95 6.00 6.11
N GLY A 327 -13.92 5.08 6.25
CA GLY A 327 -15.31 5.44 6.56
C GLY A 327 -15.51 6.09 7.94
N GLU A 328 -14.65 5.78 8.91
CA GLU A 328 -14.69 6.36 10.26
C GLU A 328 -14.01 7.73 10.28
N VAL A 329 -12.88 7.87 9.58
CA VAL A 329 -12.06 9.09 9.53
C VAL A 329 -12.72 10.18 8.69
N TYR A 330 -13.12 9.86 7.47
CA TYR A 330 -13.63 10.87 6.52
C TYR A 330 -15.15 11.02 6.58
N ASN A 331 -15.86 9.96 7.00
CA ASN A 331 -17.32 9.93 7.20
C ASN A 331 -18.12 10.68 6.13
N SER A 332 -17.75 10.49 4.85
CA SER A 332 -18.40 11.18 3.74
C SER A 332 -18.64 10.25 2.57
N SER A 333 -19.83 10.37 2.01
CA SER A 333 -20.25 9.75 0.74
C SER A 333 -20.70 10.79 -0.27
N SER A 334 -20.46 12.07 0.02
CA SER A 334 -20.83 13.17 -0.87
C SER A 334 -19.87 13.19 -2.05
N VAL A 335 -20.41 13.06 -3.26
CA VAL A 335 -19.64 13.25 -4.49
C VAL A 335 -19.88 14.67 -4.99
N GLN A 336 -18.79 15.39 -5.23
CA GLN A 336 -18.81 16.69 -5.90
C GLN A 336 -18.31 16.51 -7.32
N ALA A 337 -19.07 17.01 -8.28
CA ALA A 337 -18.67 17.02 -9.68
C ALA A 337 -19.06 18.36 -10.32
N ALA A 338 -18.13 18.99 -11.04
CA ALA A 338 -18.46 20.16 -11.86
C ALA A 338 -17.52 20.30 -13.06
N PRO A 339 -17.95 21.03 -14.10
CA PRO A 339 -17.12 21.27 -15.28
C PRO A 339 -15.76 21.88 -14.91
N VAL A 340 -14.69 21.38 -15.55
CA VAL A 340 -13.36 22.01 -15.51
C VAL A 340 -13.44 23.43 -16.07
N PHE A 341 -14.31 23.65 -17.05
CA PHE A 341 -14.55 24.94 -17.69
C PHE A 341 -16.00 25.40 -17.44
N PRO A 342 -16.33 26.03 -16.28
CA PRO A 342 -17.71 26.39 -15.91
C PRO A 342 -18.47 27.28 -16.91
N ASN A 343 -17.75 28.02 -17.75
CA ASN A 343 -18.31 28.89 -18.80
C ASN A 343 -17.88 28.45 -20.22
N GLY A 344 -17.35 27.24 -20.34
CA GLY A 344 -16.84 26.71 -21.60
C GLY A 344 -17.92 26.05 -22.46
N SER A 345 -17.53 25.72 -23.69
CA SER A 345 -18.32 24.97 -24.67
C SER A 345 -18.34 23.45 -24.44
N THR A 346 -17.50 22.97 -23.51
CA THR A 346 -17.32 21.54 -23.21
C THR A 346 -17.61 21.22 -21.73
N PRO A 347 -18.87 21.34 -21.26
CA PRO A 347 -19.25 20.96 -19.91
C PRO A 347 -19.07 19.46 -19.61
N GLU A 348 -18.87 18.64 -20.64
CA GLU A 348 -18.63 17.20 -20.56
C GLU A 348 -17.33 16.83 -19.82
N ILE A 349 -16.38 17.76 -19.68
CA ILE A 349 -15.13 17.53 -18.96
C ILE A 349 -15.28 18.06 -17.54
N MET A 350 -15.26 17.18 -16.55
CA MET A 350 -15.57 17.49 -15.15
C MET A 350 -14.43 17.09 -14.20
N ASN A 351 -14.25 17.89 -13.14
CA ASN A 351 -13.56 17.44 -11.93
C ASN A 351 -14.55 16.67 -11.06
N LEU A 352 -14.08 15.62 -10.40
CA LEU A 352 -14.87 14.81 -9.48
C LEU A 352 -14.06 14.46 -8.24
N PHE A 353 -14.64 14.58 -7.04
CA PHE A 353 -14.03 14.08 -5.81
C PHE A 353 -15.10 13.60 -4.82
N VAL A 354 -14.67 12.77 -3.86
CA VAL A 354 -15.52 12.26 -2.77
C VAL A 354 -15.14 12.92 -1.46
N GLY A 355 -16.09 13.60 -0.84
CA GLY A 355 -15.91 14.31 0.42
C GLY A 355 -15.18 15.64 0.23
N TYR A 356 -13.85 15.60 0.25
CA TYR A 356 -12.97 16.76 0.20
C TYR A 356 -12.11 16.72 -1.09
N PRO A 357 -11.63 17.86 -1.59
CA PRO A 357 -10.83 17.90 -2.81
C PRO A 357 -9.35 17.55 -2.55
N ASP A 358 -9.07 16.60 -1.65
CA ASP A 358 -7.73 16.06 -1.38
C ASP A 358 -7.32 14.99 -2.41
N TYR A 359 -8.32 14.45 -3.12
CA TYR A 359 -8.14 13.55 -4.23
C TYR A 359 -9.16 13.87 -5.33
N VAL A 360 -8.70 14.35 -6.48
CA VAL A 360 -9.53 14.76 -7.63
C VAL A 360 -9.33 13.81 -8.80
N GLN A 361 -10.43 13.45 -9.46
CA GLN A 361 -10.46 12.66 -10.68
C GLN A 361 -10.99 13.52 -11.83
N MET A 362 -10.57 13.21 -13.06
CA MET A 362 -11.19 13.75 -14.26
C MET A 362 -12.26 12.77 -14.76
N LEU A 363 -13.51 13.25 -14.85
CA LEU A 363 -14.64 12.52 -15.42
C LEU A 363 -15.00 13.15 -16.76
N VAL A 364 -15.05 12.34 -17.81
CA VAL A 364 -15.42 12.78 -19.16
C VAL A 364 -16.73 12.12 -19.58
N GLU A 365 -17.74 12.94 -19.85
CA GLU A 365 -19.04 12.51 -20.33
C GLU A 365 -19.07 12.40 -21.85
N MET A 366 -18.84 11.19 -22.36
CA MET A 366 -19.01 10.89 -23.77
C MET A 366 -20.49 10.65 -24.10
N GLU A 367 -20.84 10.54 -25.38
CA GLU A 367 -22.20 10.19 -25.81
C GLU A 367 -22.66 8.82 -25.29
N ASP A 368 -21.80 7.80 -25.42
CA ASP A 368 -22.12 6.40 -25.11
C ASP A 368 -21.82 5.99 -23.66
N GLY A 369 -21.24 6.89 -22.85
CA GLY A 369 -20.91 6.60 -21.47
C GLY A 369 -19.88 7.54 -20.86
N LEU A 370 -19.30 7.15 -19.74
CA LEU A 370 -18.32 7.95 -19.01
C LEU A 370 -16.93 7.31 -19.05
N ILE A 371 -15.90 8.15 -19.13
CA ILE A 371 -14.49 7.79 -18.88
C ILE A 371 -14.11 8.45 -17.56
N ILE A 372 -13.45 7.71 -16.68
CA ILE A 372 -12.93 8.26 -15.41
C ILE A 372 -11.43 7.98 -15.28
N THR A 373 -10.66 8.98 -14.89
CA THR A 373 -9.26 8.81 -14.51
C THR A 373 -9.15 8.39 -13.06
N ASP A 374 -8.20 7.50 -12.77
CA ASP A 374 -7.98 6.89 -11.47
C ASP A 374 -9.20 6.18 -10.86
N ALA A 375 -8.93 5.43 -9.80
CA ALA A 375 -9.91 4.73 -9.00
C ALA A 375 -9.36 4.58 -7.57
N PRO A 376 -9.45 5.64 -6.75
CA PRO A 376 -8.99 5.60 -5.37
C PRO A 376 -9.72 4.53 -4.55
N ALA A 377 -8.97 3.87 -3.66
CA ALA A 377 -9.52 2.91 -2.70
C ALA A 377 -10.64 3.56 -1.85
N PHE A 378 -11.68 2.78 -1.52
CA PHE A 378 -12.87 3.18 -0.75
C PHE A 378 -13.79 4.24 -1.37
N ARG A 379 -13.26 5.12 -2.21
CA ARG A 379 -14.00 6.18 -2.91
C ARG A 379 -14.67 5.66 -4.18
N SER A 380 -14.08 4.69 -4.87
CA SER A 380 -14.55 4.19 -6.16
C SER A 380 -15.97 3.61 -6.13
N SER A 381 -16.29 2.79 -5.13
CA SER A 381 -17.66 2.27 -4.94
C SER A 381 -18.72 3.37 -4.72
N ILE A 382 -18.35 4.44 -4.01
CA ILE A 382 -19.21 5.62 -3.79
C ILE A 382 -19.48 6.33 -5.12
N VAL A 383 -18.44 6.52 -5.94
CA VAL A 383 -18.56 7.13 -7.27
C VAL A 383 -19.44 6.29 -8.20
N VAL A 384 -19.26 4.97 -8.21
CA VAL A 384 -20.11 4.05 -9.01
C VAL A 384 -21.59 4.21 -8.64
N GLU A 385 -21.91 4.26 -7.36
CA GLU A 385 -23.29 4.45 -6.89
C GLU A 385 -23.83 5.84 -7.20
N TRP A 386 -22.99 6.87 -7.13
CA TRP A 386 -23.38 8.22 -7.50
C TRP A 386 -23.67 8.33 -9.01
N VAL A 387 -22.83 7.76 -9.87
CA VAL A 387 -23.03 7.76 -11.33
C VAL A 387 -24.37 7.13 -11.69
N LYS A 388 -24.69 5.97 -11.13
CA LYS A 388 -25.97 5.26 -11.37
C LYS A 388 -27.19 6.15 -11.08
N LYS A 389 -27.09 7.05 -10.11
CA LYS A 389 -28.19 7.91 -9.66
C LYS A 389 -28.26 9.25 -10.39
N ASN A 390 -27.12 9.81 -10.80
CA ASN A 390 -27.02 11.22 -11.21
C ASN A 390 -26.69 11.43 -12.69
N MET A 391 -26.12 10.45 -13.39
CA MET A 391 -25.62 10.64 -14.77
C MET A 391 -26.61 10.21 -15.86
N GLY A 392 -27.90 10.40 -15.64
CA GLY A 392 -28.93 10.21 -16.68
C GLY A 392 -29.00 8.80 -17.28
N GLY A 393 -28.63 7.77 -16.52
CA GLY A 393 -28.57 6.38 -16.99
C GLY A 393 -27.26 5.99 -17.70
N LYS A 394 -26.34 6.94 -17.93
CA LYS A 394 -24.98 6.64 -18.39
C LYS A 394 -24.22 5.83 -17.34
N LYS A 395 -23.28 5.03 -17.80
CA LYS A 395 -22.41 4.20 -16.97
C LYS A 395 -20.96 4.57 -17.19
N ILE A 396 -20.11 4.26 -16.21
CA ILE A 396 -18.67 4.26 -16.42
C ILE A 396 -18.35 3.13 -17.40
N THR A 397 -17.84 3.50 -18.57
CA THR A 397 -17.49 2.57 -19.65
C THR A 397 -16.00 2.27 -19.68
N HIS A 398 -15.18 3.22 -19.21
CA HIS A 398 -13.73 3.12 -19.19
C HIS A 398 -13.19 3.68 -17.86
N VAL A 399 -12.24 2.96 -17.27
CA VAL A 399 -11.40 3.43 -16.16
C VAL A 399 -9.96 3.48 -16.63
N VAL A 400 -9.30 4.62 -16.39
CA VAL A 400 -7.94 4.91 -16.85
C VAL A 400 -7.10 5.27 -15.62
N PRO A 401 -6.54 4.28 -14.89
CA PRO A 401 -5.64 4.57 -13.79
C PRO A 401 -4.35 5.20 -14.30
N SER A 402 -3.84 6.17 -13.57
CA SER A 402 -2.59 6.88 -13.85
C SER A 402 -1.38 5.98 -13.65
N HIS A 403 -1.39 5.15 -12.61
CA HIS A 403 -0.36 4.15 -12.32
C HIS A 403 -0.85 3.16 -11.26
N HIS A 404 0.00 2.20 -10.88
CA HIS A 404 -0.36 1.08 -10.00
C HIS A 404 -0.44 1.40 -8.50
N HIS A 405 -0.01 2.58 -8.04
CA HIS A 405 -0.08 2.91 -6.61
C HIS A 405 -1.52 2.92 -6.13
N ARG A 406 -1.70 2.60 -4.86
CA ARG A 406 -2.98 2.14 -4.35
C ARG A 406 -4.03 3.23 -4.20
N ASP A 407 -3.60 4.43 -3.86
CA ASP A 407 -4.42 5.63 -3.91
C ASP A 407 -4.93 5.96 -5.31
N HIS A 408 -4.32 5.42 -6.38
CA HIS A 408 -4.77 5.56 -7.77
C HIS A 408 -5.49 4.34 -8.34
N ALA A 409 -5.07 3.14 -7.97
CA ALA A 409 -5.54 1.90 -8.57
C ALA A 409 -6.38 1.01 -7.63
N GLY A 410 -6.38 1.28 -6.32
CA GLY A 410 -6.94 0.39 -5.30
C GLY A 410 -8.44 0.14 -5.42
N GLY A 411 -9.18 1.01 -6.10
CA GLY A 411 -10.61 0.90 -6.39
C GLY A 411 -10.94 0.49 -7.83
N VAL A 412 -9.95 0.14 -8.66
CA VAL A 412 -10.19 -0.27 -10.06
C VAL A 412 -11.16 -1.45 -10.12
N GLY A 413 -11.01 -2.43 -9.23
CA GLY A 413 -11.88 -3.60 -9.13
C GLY A 413 -13.37 -3.25 -9.00
N ASP A 414 -13.72 -2.22 -8.22
CA ASP A 414 -15.10 -1.76 -8.04
C ASP A 414 -15.71 -1.26 -9.36
N ILE A 415 -14.93 -0.51 -10.13
CA ILE A 415 -15.37 0.08 -11.39
C ILE A 415 -15.47 -1.00 -12.48
N LEU A 416 -14.55 -1.97 -12.48
CA LEU A 416 -14.60 -3.11 -13.39
C LEU A 416 -15.79 -4.03 -13.09
N ALA A 417 -16.11 -4.27 -11.82
CA ALA A 417 -17.30 -5.01 -11.42
C ALA A 417 -18.61 -4.32 -11.87
N ALA A 418 -18.59 -3.00 -12.04
CA ALA A 418 -19.70 -2.23 -12.62
C ALA A 418 -19.81 -2.34 -14.16
N GLY A 419 -18.88 -3.04 -14.82
CA GLY A 419 -18.89 -3.36 -16.25
C GLY A 419 -18.00 -2.47 -17.12
N ALA A 420 -17.12 -1.66 -16.52
CA ALA A 420 -16.18 -0.83 -17.25
C ALA A 420 -15.06 -1.65 -17.92
N THR A 421 -14.40 -1.03 -18.90
CA THR A 421 -13.18 -1.53 -19.54
C THR A 421 -11.96 -0.86 -18.91
N LEU A 422 -10.96 -1.66 -18.55
CA LEU A 422 -9.67 -1.16 -18.06
C LEU A 422 -8.83 -0.65 -19.24
N VAL A 423 -8.29 0.56 -19.14
CA VAL A 423 -7.40 1.14 -20.16
C VAL A 423 -6.05 1.45 -19.52
N ILE A 424 -5.00 0.76 -19.96
CA ILE A 424 -3.67 0.80 -19.32
C ILE A 424 -2.54 0.70 -20.36
N PRO A 425 -1.32 1.17 -20.07
CA PRO A 425 -0.20 0.92 -20.96
C PRO A 425 0.15 -0.58 -20.99
N GLU A 426 0.76 -1.05 -22.09
CA GLU A 426 1.13 -2.46 -22.28
C GLU A 426 2.02 -3.01 -21.16
N VAL A 427 2.90 -2.16 -20.60
CA VAL A 427 3.80 -2.51 -19.50
C VAL A 427 3.05 -2.89 -18.21
N ALA A 428 1.87 -2.33 -17.97
CA ALA A 428 1.07 -2.56 -16.76
C ALA A 428 0.17 -3.81 -16.85
N LYS A 429 0.04 -4.41 -18.04
CA LYS A 429 -0.88 -5.53 -18.26
C LYS A 429 -0.63 -6.71 -17.31
N PRO A 430 0.62 -7.15 -17.05
CA PRO A 430 0.86 -8.24 -16.10
C PRO A 430 0.36 -7.92 -14.68
N PHE A 431 0.62 -6.71 -14.20
CA PHE A 431 0.16 -6.24 -12.89
C PHE A 431 -1.37 -6.29 -12.77
N TYR A 432 -2.08 -5.61 -13.68
CA TYR A 432 -3.54 -5.53 -13.61
C TYR A 432 -4.23 -6.88 -13.85
N ALA A 433 -3.61 -7.78 -14.62
CA ALA A 433 -4.09 -9.15 -14.76
C ALA A 433 -3.93 -9.94 -13.46
N ASN A 434 -2.84 -9.74 -12.72
CA ASN A 434 -2.59 -10.40 -11.45
C ASN A 434 -3.59 -9.95 -10.37
N VAL A 435 -3.72 -8.64 -10.14
CA VAL A 435 -4.53 -8.10 -9.03
C VAL A 435 -6.05 -8.19 -9.25
N ASN A 436 -6.50 -8.23 -10.51
CA ASN A 436 -7.92 -8.33 -10.85
C ASN A 436 -8.32 -9.71 -11.39
N GLY A 437 -7.44 -10.72 -11.26
CA GLY A 437 -7.68 -12.10 -11.72
C GLY A 437 -7.79 -12.28 -13.23
N GLY A 438 -7.43 -11.28 -14.03
CA GLY A 438 -7.27 -11.36 -15.50
C GLY A 438 -8.56 -11.54 -16.30
N LYS A 439 -9.74 -11.34 -15.69
CA LYS A 439 -11.04 -11.65 -16.31
C LYS A 439 -11.75 -10.45 -16.93
N PHE A 440 -11.27 -9.24 -16.69
CA PHE A 440 -11.93 -8.02 -17.14
C PHE A 440 -11.51 -7.63 -18.55
N LYS A 441 -12.36 -6.84 -19.22
CA LYS A 441 -12.03 -6.27 -20.52
C LYS A 441 -10.90 -5.27 -20.33
N THR A 442 -9.84 -5.43 -21.11
CA THR A 442 -8.66 -4.56 -21.07
C THR A 442 -8.31 -4.08 -22.46
N ILE A 443 -8.10 -2.77 -22.60
CA ILE A 443 -7.48 -2.14 -23.76
C ILE A 443 -6.07 -1.72 -23.35
N THR A 444 -5.08 -2.12 -24.14
CA THR A 444 -3.69 -1.72 -23.93
C THR A 444 -3.21 -0.77 -25.02
N TYR A 445 -2.29 0.12 -24.65
CA TYR A 445 -1.67 1.08 -25.55
C TYR A 445 -0.17 1.26 -25.23
N ASN A 446 0.56 1.98 -26.08
CA ASN A 446 1.98 2.25 -25.87
C ASN A 446 2.36 3.63 -26.43
N GLU A 447 3.62 4.02 -26.24
CA GLU A 447 4.17 5.32 -26.67
C GLU A 447 3.83 5.69 -28.12
N LYS A 448 3.85 4.72 -29.04
CA LYS A 448 3.62 4.98 -30.48
C LYS A 448 2.14 5.04 -30.86
N LYS A 449 1.27 4.45 -30.05
CA LYS A 449 -0.16 4.36 -30.30
C LYS A 449 -0.88 4.63 -28.98
N PRO A 450 -1.01 5.90 -28.58
CA PRO A 450 -1.73 6.27 -27.36
C PRO A 450 -3.20 5.83 -27.46
N PHE A 451 -3.84 5.67 -26.31
CA PHE A 451 -5.28 5.45 -26.28
C PHE A 451 -5.98 6.76 -26.64
N VAL A 452 -6.91 6.72 -27.59
CA VAL A 452 -7.72 7.88 -28.00
C VAL A 452 -9.16 7.42 -28.17
N LEU A 453 -10.11 8.13 -27.56
CA LEU A 453 -11.53 7.96 -27.76
C LEU A 453 -12.19 9.32 -28.02
N LYS A 454 -13.03 9.40 -29.05
CA LYS A 454 -13.62 10.65 -29.51
C LYS A 454 -15.07 10.45 -29.92
N ASP A 455 -15.91 11.43 -29.58
CA ASP A 455 -17.24 11.58 -30.12
C ASP A 455 -17.41 12.96 -30.79
N ARG A 456 -18.64 13.40 -31.04
CA ARG A 456 -18.90 14.68 -31.71
C ARG A 456 -18.67 15.91 -30.84
N LYS A 457 -18.57 15.76 -29.53
CA LYS A 457 -18.46 16.84 -28.54
C LYS A 457 -17.08 16.90 -27.90
N VAL A 458 -16.53 15.76 -27.53
CA VAL A 458 -15.33 15.63 -26.71
C VAL A 458 -14.42 14.50 -27.23
N GLN A 459 -13.13 14.65 -26.96
CA GLN A 459 -12.13 13.61 -27.13
C GLN A 459 -11.30 13.46 -25.86
N PHE A 460 -10.90 12.23 -25.58
CA PHE A 460 -10.03 11.84 -24.48
C PHE A 460 -8.85 11.06 -25.04
N ALA A 461 -7.67 11.25 -24.45
CA ALA A 461 -6.54 10.38 -24.69
C ALA A 461 -5.71 10.10 -23.44
N SER A 462 -4.92 9.04 -23.49
CA SER A 462 -3.97 8.67 -22.45
C SER A 462 -2.62 8.31 -23.06
N PHE A 463 -1.55 8.83 -22.47
CA PHE A 463 -0.19 8.78 -23.00
C PHE A 463 0.76 8.14 -21.99
N TRP A 464 1.61 7.23 -22.48
CA TRP A 464 2.64 6.57 -21.70
C TRP A 464 3.98 6.67 -22.41
N HIS A 465 5.05 6.90 -21.64
CA HIS A 465 6.42 7.02 -22.15
C HIS A 465 7.35 6.09 -21.37
N PRO A 466 8.41 5.53 -21.99
CA PRO A 466 9.39 4.69 -21.27
C PRO A 466 10.17 5.43 -20.18
N ARG A 467 10.18 6.77 -20.21
CA ARG A 467 10.76 7.63 -19.17
C ARG A 467 9.68 8.15 -18.22
N ALA A 468 8.72 7.29 -17.90
CA ALA A 468 7.61 7.61 -17.02
C ALA A 468 8.11 8.27 -15.73
N ALA A 469 7.47 9.38 -15.35
CA ALA A 469 8.07 10.33 -14.41
C ALA A 469 8.04 9.88 -12.95
N HIS A 470 7.08 9.03 -12.57
CA HIS A 470 6.84 8.63 -11.18
C HIS A 470 7.00 7.12 -10.98
N ALA A 471 6.19 6.34 -11.69
CA ALA A 471 6.24 4.87 -11.70
C ALA A 471 6.41 4.35 -13.13
N GLU A 472 6.87 3.10 -13.31
CA GLU A 472 7.15 2.53 -14.65
C GLU A 472 5.90 2.49 -15.56
N ASP A 473 4.72 2.30 -14.97
CA ASP A 473 3.45 2.33 -15.68
C ASP A 473 2.75 3.70 -15.66
N TRP A 474 3.43 4.76 -15.22
CA TRP A 474 2.81 6.07 -15.06
C TRP A 474 2.41 6.72 -16.38
N VAL A 475 1.19 7.28 -16.40
CA VAL A 475 0.57 7.92 -17.56
C VAL A 475 -0.03 9.26 -17.19
N PHE A 476 -0.11 10.15 -18.17
CA PHE A 476 -0.97 11.34 -18.08
C PHE A 476 -2.11 11.22 -19.11
N SER A 477 -3.25 11.81 -18.78
CA SER A 477 -4.44 11.76 -19.62
C SER A 477 -4.92 13.15 -19.96
N VAL A 478 -5.63 13.32 -21.06
CA VAL A 478 -6.13 14.62 -21.50
C VAL A 478 -7.55 14.52 -22.03
N ALA A 479 -8.27 15.63 -21.94
CA ALA A 479 -9.59 15.77 -22.52
C ALA A 479 -9.77 17.16 -23.13
N ALA A 480 -10.44 17.23 -24.27
CA ALA A 480 -10.68 18.49 -24.99
C ALA A 480 -11.98 18.39 -25.82
N PRO A 481 -12.55 19.51 -26.31
CA PRO A 481 -13.58 19.47 -27.33
C PRO A 481 -13.14 18.62 -28.52
N ALA A 482 -14.09 17.96 -29.19
CA ALA A 482 -13.84 17.03 -30.28
C ALA A 482 -12.98 17.62 -31.40
N CYS A 483 -13.12 18.93 -31.63
CA CYS A 483 -12.27 19.71 -32.53
C CYS A 483 -11.68 20.89 -31.74
N TRP A 484 -10.62 20.64 -31.01
CA TRP A 484 -9.92 21.65 -30.24
C TRP A 484 -9.06 22.53 -31.15
N THR A 485 -9.10 23.83 -30.85
CA THR A 485 -8.23 24.83 -31.46
C THR A 485 -7.61 25.69 -30.36
N ASP A 486 -6.47 26.32 -30.61
CA ASP A 486 -5.86 27.23 -29.64
C ASP A 486 -6.80 28.35 -29.16
N ALA A 487 -7.81 28.70 -29.96
CA ALA A 487 -8.82 29.71 -29.60
C ALA A 487 -9.81 29.23 -28.52
N SER A 488 -9.96 27.91 -28.32
CA SER A 488 -10.95 27.37 -27.38
C SER A 488 -10.49 27.39 -25.93
N SER A 489 -9.18 27.38 -25.64
CA SER A 489 -8.60 27.27 -24.27
C SER A 489 -9.11 26.11 -23.40
N GLU A 490 -10.00 25.26 -23.91
CA GLU A 490 -10.66 24.16 -23.19
C GLU A 490 -9.88 22.86 -23.38
N PHE A 491 -8.68 22.79 -22.84
CA PHE A 491 -7.86 21.58 -22.88
C PHE A 491 -7.49 21.18 -21.46
N ALA A 492 -8.01 20.06 -20.99
CA ALA A 492 -7.70 19.54 -19.66
C ALA A 492 -6.59 18.48 -19.76
N LEU A 493 -5.63 18.55 -18.86
CA LEU A 493 -4.60 17.53 -18.66
C LEU A 493 -4.69 17.04 -17.23
N PHE A 494 -4.79 15.73 -17.05
CA PHE A 494 -4.77 15.06 -15.76
C PHE A 494 -3.43 14.37 -15.52
N ASN A 495 -2.87 14.56 -14.33
CA ASN A 495 -1.67 13.88 -13.86
C ASN A 495 -1.83 13.48 -12.38
N ALA A 496 -1.08 12.47 -11.95
CA ALA A 496 -0.98 12.05 -10.56
C ALA A 496 0.48 12.06 -10.09
N ASP A 497 0.74 12.43 -8.85
CA ASP A 497 2.04 12.35 -8.14
C ASP A 497 3.27 13.02 -8.76
N VAL A 498 3.16 13.62 -9.95
CA VAL A 498 4.25 14.34 -10.60
C VAL A 498 4.12 15.84 -10.37
N VAL A 499 2.91 16.39 -10.50
CA VAL A 499 2.61 17.80 -10.23
C VAL A 499 1.33 17.85 -9.41
N SER A 500 1.45 18.33 -8.17
CA SER A 500 0.34 18.57 -7.24
C SER A 500 0.11 20.08 -7.07
N PRO A 501 -0.79 20.71 -7.85
CA PRO A 501 -1.04 22.15 -7.78
C PRO A 501 -1.36 22.62 -6.37
N SER A 502 -0.69 23.69 -5.92
CA SER A 502 -0.94 24.27 -4.60
C SER A 502 -0.84 25.79 -4.58
N SER A 503 -1.56 26.43 -3.66
CA SER A 503 -1.41 27.88 -3.42
C SER A 503 -0.12 28.18 -2.67
N GLY A 504 0.71 29.09 -3.19
CA GLY A 504 1.89 29.62 -2.48
C GLY A 504 3.19 29.52 -3.27
N PRO A 505 4.32 30.00 -2.72
CA PRO A 505 5.59 30.10 -3.43
C PRO A 505 6.44 28.82 -3.38
N ALA A 506 5.97 27.75 -2.73
CA ALA A 506 6.72 26.51 -2.53
C ALA A 506 6.08 25.40 -3.36
N GLU A 507 6.81 24.93 -4.37
CA GLU A 507 6.38 23.80 -5.20
C GLU A 507 6.34 22.52 -4.39
N ARG A 508 5.27 21.74 -4.58
CA ARG A 508 5.10 20.40 -4.00
C ARG A 508 5.28 19.34 -5.07
N TRP A 509 6.49 19.30 -5.64
CA TRP A 509 6.91 18.26 -6.59
C TRP A 509 8.43 18.12 -6.66
N ASP A 510 8.89 16.96 -7.13
CA ASP A 510 10.25 16.83 -7.67
C ASP A 510 10.35 17.55 -9.03
N THR A 511 11.22 18.56 -9.12
CA THR A 511 11.35 19.37 -10.35
C THR A 511 11.92 18.55 -11.52
N GLY A 512 12.74 17.53 -11.26
CA GLY A 512 13.19 16.59 -12.29
C GLY A 512 12.03 15.81 -12.90
N TYR A 513 11.12 15.28 -12.08
CA TYR A 513 9.92 14.58 -12.53
C TYR A 513 8.97 15.51 -13.30
N ALA A 514 8.68 16.69 -12.75
CA ALA A 514 7.85 17.69 -13.41
C ALA A 514 8.42 18.09 -14.78
N ARG A 515 9.74 18.30 -14.89
CA ARG A 515 10.41 18.60 -16.16
C ARG A 515 10.30 17.45 -17.16
N GLY A 516 10.48 16.19 -16.71
CA GLY A 516 10.31 15.02 -17.55
C GLY A 516 8.91 14.96 -18.16
N PHE A 517 7.89 15.05 -17.32
CA PHE A 517 6.49 15.11 -17.71
C PHE A 517 6.20 16.26 -18.70
N LEU A 518 6.66 17.48 -18.42
CA LEU A 518 6.43 18.62 -19.31
C LEU A 518 7.04 18.42 -20.71
N LEU A 519 8.22 17.79 -20.79
CA LEU A 519 8.85 17.47 -22.08
C LEU A 519 8.04 16.42 -22.86
N ASP A 520 7.48 15.44 -22.17
CA ASP A 520 6.62 14.42 -22.78
C ASP A 520 5.29 15.04 -23.24
N ALA A 521 4.69 15.94 -22.45
CA ALA A 521 3.52 16.71 -22.86
C ALA A 521 3.78 17.56 -24.12
N ILE A 522 4.94 18.20 -24.23
CA ILE A 522 5.37 18.91 -25.45
C ILE A 522 5.54 17.92 -26.62
N ALA A 523 6.08 16.72 -26.35
CA ALA A 523 6.27 15.68 -27.35
C ALA A 523 4.92 15.17 -27.89
N ASP A 524 3.88 15.11 -27.07
CA ASP A 524 2.53 14.70 -27.48
C ASP A 524 1.67 15.85 -28.03
N GLY A 525 2.25 17.05 -28.13
CA GLY A 525 1.57 18.21 -28.70
C GLY A 525 0.47 18.77 -27.80
N ILE A 526 0.61 18.58 -26.48
CA ILE A 526 -0.29 19.20 -25.51
C ILE A 526 -0.08 20.72 -25.56
N PRO A 527 -1.17 21.51 -25.55
CA PRO A 527 -1.05 22.95 -25.66
C PRO A 527 -0.63 23.62 -24.36
N ARG A 528 0.19 24.66 -24.47
CA ARG A 528 0.61 25.50 -23.33
C ARG A 528 -0.58 26.08 -22.56
N THR A 529 -1.70 26.31 -23.26
CA THR A 529 -2.94 26.86 -22.69
C THR A 529 -3.77 25.82 -21.92
N ALA A 530 -3.32 24.58 -21.81
CA ALA A 530 -4.04 23.55 -21.07
C ALA A 530 -4.16 23.89 -19.58
N THR A 531 -5.29 23.50 -18.99
CA THR A 531 -5.51 23.44 -17.56
C THR A 531 -5.03 22.08 -17.06
N LEU A 532 -4.04 22.09 -16.17
CA LEU A 532 -3.57 20.91 -15.47
C LEU A 532 -4.46 20.65 -14.25
N ILE A 533 -4.86 19.39 -14.10
CA ILE A 533 -5.58 18.82 -12.97
C ILE A 533 -4.61 17.83 -12.32
N GLY A 534 -4.22 18.08 -11.08
CA GLY A 534 -3.49 17.10 -10.27
C GLY A 534 -4.46 16.19 -9.53
N SER A 535 -4.11 14.92 -9.32
CA SER A 535 -4.88 14.06 -8.40
C SER A 535 -4.86 14.61 -6.97
N HIS A 536 -3.73 15.18 -6.55
CA HIS A 536 -3.51 15.77 -5.24
C HIS A 536 -3.20 17.27 -5.32
N GLY A 537 -3.15 17.90 -4.15
CA GLY A 537 -2.85 19.31 -3.98
C GLY A 537 -4.02 20.08 -3.35
N SER A 538 -3.99 21.40 -3.49
CA SER A 538 -5.10 22.29 -3.12
C SER A 538 -4.85 23.67 -3.72
N SER A 539 -5.66 24.08 -4.68
CA SER A 539 -5.52 25.37 -5.36
C SER A 539 -6.77 26.23 -5.18
N GLU A 540 -6.62 27.55 -5.35
CA GLU A 540 -7.76 28.50 -5.41
C GLU A 540 -8.49 28.45 -6.77
N ILE A 541 -8.00 27.67 -7.74
CA ILE A 541 -8.49 27.63 -9.11
C ILE A 541 -9.47 26.46 -9.28
N GLY A 542 -10.69 26.76 -9.73
CA GLY A 542 -11.70 25.74 -10.05
C GLY A 542 -12.23 25.00 -8.82
N LEU A 543 -12.53 23.71 -9.01
CA LEU A 543 -12.84 22.78 -7.91
C LEU A 543 -11.61 21.90 -7.66
N GLY A 544 -10.81 22.27 -6.64
CA GLY A 544 -9.73 21.44 -6.14
C GLY A 544 -8.34 21.81 -6.66
N THR A 545 -7.72 20.90 -7.41
CA THR A 545 -6.27 20.78 -7.59
C THR A 545 -5.85 21.15 -9.01
N GLN A 546 -5.98 22.43 -9.38
CA GLN A 546 -5.80 22.89 -10.77
C GLN A 546 -4.80 24.03 -10.91
N ASP A 547 -4.11 24.09 -12.05
CA ASP A 547 -3.26 25.22 -12.45
C ASP A 547 -3.18 25.34 -13.98
N ALA A 548 -2.68 26.48 -14.46
CA ALA A 548 -2.30 26.63 -15.86
C ALA A 548 -1.01 25.86 -16.14
N LEU A 549 -0.99 25.03 -17.18
CA LEU A 549 0.23 24.31 -17.60
C LEU A 549 1.39 25.29 -17.92
N ALA A 550 1.06 26.48 -18.42
CA ALA A 550 2.00 27.56 -18.63
C ALA A 550 2.71 28.03 -17.36
N HIS A 551 1.99 28.09 -16.24
CA HIS A 551 2.52 28.50 -14.93
C HIS A 551 3.43 27.40 -14.37
N ILE A 552 2.96 26.15 -14.38
CA ILE A 552 3.79 24.99 -14.00
C ILE A 552 5.09 24.91 -14.80
N ALA A 553 5.03 25.16 -16.12
CA ALA A 553 6.21 25.18 -16.96
C ALA A 553 7.19 26.31 -16.61
N GLU A 554 6.68 27.48 -16.22
CA GLU A 554 7.51 28.60 -15.75
C GLU A 554 8.22 28.23 -14.45
N LEU A 555 7.48 27.68 -13.48
CA LEU A 555 8.01 27.24 -12.18
C LEU A 555 9.07 26.14 -12.33
N ALA A 556 8.84 25.18 -13.22
CA ALA A 556 9.79 24.12 -13.53
C ALA A 556 10.98 24.59 -14.42
N GLY A 557 10.97 25.84 -14.90
CA GLY A 557 11.99 26.39 -15.80
C GLY A 557 12.03 25.71 -17.17
N VAL A 558 10.88 25.28 -17.70
CA VAL A 558 10.74 24.65 -19.02
C VAL A 558 10.18 25.66 -20.03
N PRO A 559 10.95 26.05 -21.06
CA PRO A 559 10.40 26.82 -22.16
C PRO A 559 9.34 25.99 -22.90
N TYR A 560 8.07 26.34 -22.73
CA TYR A 560 6.96 25.62 -23.35
C TYR A 560 6.59 26.25 -24.71
N PRO A 561 6.93 25.62 -25.84
CA PRO A 561 6.71 26.19 -27.17
C PRO A 561 5.23 26.26 -27.53
N ASP A 562 4.87 27.16 -28.45
CA ASP A 562 3.53 27.18 -29.04
C ASP A 562 3.34 25.92 -29.92
N PRO A 563 2.29 25.11 -29.74
CA PRO A 563 2.01 23.94 -30.56
C PRO A 563 1.99 24.21 -32.07
N LYS A 564 1.60 25.43 -32.49
CA LYS A 564 1.63 25.86 -33.90
C LYS A 564 3.06 25.84 -34.45
N THR A 565 4.04 26.21 -33.63
CA THR A 565 5.46 26.28 -34.03
C THR A 565 6.07 24.89 -34.21
N LEU A 566 5.46 23.86 -33.61
CA LEU A 566 5.89 22.46 -33.69
C LEU A 566 5.17 21.62 -34.77
N GLY A 567 4.16 22.17 -35.45
CA GLY A 567 3.39 21.43 -36.46
C GLY A 567 2.55 20.27 -35.90
N LYS A 568 2.37 20.19 -34.57
CA LYS A 568 1.60 19.16 -33.86
C LYS A 568 0.17 19.56 -33.54
N HIS A 569 -0.28 20.72 -34.03
CA HIS A 569 -1.63 21.21 -33.82
C HIS A 569 -2.62 20.39 -34.66
N LYS A 570 -3.27 19.37 -34.09
CA LYS A 570 -4.47 18.71 -34.66
C LYS A 570 -5.14 17.77 -33.65
N TRP A 571 -5.75 18.36 -32.63
CA TRP A 571 -6.78 17.71 -31.83
C TRP A 571 -8.15 17.94 -32.50
N CYS A 572 -8.31 17.53 -33.77
CA CYS A 572 -9.51 17.71 -34.60
C CYS A 572 -9.86 16.49 -35.42
#